data_AF-A0A6P7FWK4-F1
#
_entry.id   AF-A0A6P7FWK4-F1
#
_cell.length_a   1.000
_cell.length_b   1.000
_cell.length_c   1.000
_cell.angle_alpha   90.00
_cell.angle_beta   90.00
_cell.angle_gamma   90.00
#
_symmetry.space_group_name_H-M   'P 1'
#
loop_
_entity.id
_entity.type
_entity.pdbx_description
1 polymer ?
#
loop_
_entity_poly.entity_id
_entity_poly.type
_entity_poly.pdbx_seq_one_letter_code
_entity_poly.pdbx_strand_id
1 'polypeptide(L)'
;MDVIKALMNLINVIALINKCDKIEKNTQEFVVTCHLLQENMQQSSVRDELVYLANYAEKISPKCSAAGFFNVNRFTIGTLFSTVTTYLIVCIQFNMSETKKAAAT
;
A
#
# COMPACT_ATOMS: atom_id res chain seq x y z
N MET A 1 23.62 -10.99 -12.26
CA MET A 1 23.67 -10.49 -10.87
C MET A 1 22.68 -9.35 -10.66
N ASP A 2 22.45 -8.50 -11.67
CA ASP A 2 21.56 -7.34 -11.58
C ASP A 2 20.07 -7.69 -11.59
N VAL A 3 19.66 -8.70 -12.36
CA VAL A 3 18.27 -9.19 -12.38
C VAL A 3 17.84 -9.74 -11.02
N ILE A 4 18.71 -10.51 -10.36
CA ILE A 4 18.42 -11.06 -9.02
C ILE A 4 18.28 -9.93 -8.00
N LYS A 5 19.14 -8.92 -8.04
CA LYS A 5 19.02 -7.72 -7.18
C LYS A 5 17.73 -6.95 -7.45
N ALA A 6 17.34 -6.78 -8.71
CA ALA A 6 16.08 -6.13 -9.08
C ALA A 6 14.86 -6.89 -8.52
N LEU A 7 14.86 -8.23 -8.63
CA LEU A 7 13.81 -9.07 -8.06
C LEU A 7 13.75 -8.98 -6.53
N MET A 8 14.89 -9.04 -5.84
CA MET A 8 14.94 -8.86 -4.38
C MET A 8 14.42 -7.48 -3.95
N ASN A 9 14.79 -6.42 -4.67
CA ASN A 9 14.28 -5.07 -4.39
C ASN A 9 12.78 -4.98 -4.59
N LEU A 10 12.24 -5.58 -5.65
CA LEU A 10 10.80 -5.61 -5.88
C LEU A 10 10.06 -6.33 -4.74
N ILE A 11 10.59 -7.47 -4.27
CA ILE A 11 10.03 -8.20 -3.13
C ILE A 11 10.04 -7.32 -1.87
N ASN A 12 11.14 -6.61 -1.60
CA ASN A 12 11.25 -5.72 -0.45
C ASN A 12 10.23 -4.56 -0.53
N VAL A 13 10.05 -3.97 -1.70
CA VAL A 13 9.04 -2.91 -1.92
C VAL A 13 7.63 -3.44 -1.69
N ILE A 14 7.30 -4.62 -2.23
CA ILE A 14 5.99 -5.25 -2.01
C ILE A 14 5.76 -5.55 -0.52
N ALA A 15 6.79 -6.07 0.17
CA ALA A 15 6.71 -6.34 1.60
C ALA A 15 6.50 -5.06 2.42
N LEU A 16 7.18 -3.96 2.07
CA LEU A 16 6.99 -2.66 2.68
C LEU A 16 5.55 -2.17 2.48
N ILE A 17 5.05 -2.20 1.24
CA ILE A 17 3.68 -1.76 0.93
C ILE A 17 2.64 -2.55 1.74
N ASN A 18 2.80 -3.87 1.84
CA ASN A 18 1.90 -4.70 2.63
C ASN A 18 1.96 -4.38 4.14
N LYS A 19 3.13 -4.03 4.67
CA LYS A 19 3.25 -3.61 6.08
C LYS A 19 2.55 -2.27 6.32
N CYS A 20 2.71 -1.31 5.41
CA CYS A 20 2.02 -0.02 5.45
C CYS A 20 0.49 -0.21 5.41
N ASP A 21 -0.01 -1.01 4.46
CA ASP A 21 -1.43 -1.34 4.32
C ASP A 21 -1.99 -2.05 5.56
N LYS A 22 -1.21 -2.96 6.16
CA LYS A 22 -1.59 -3.67 7.39
C LYS A 22 -1.67 -2.74 8.59
N ILE A 23 -0.75 -1.77 8.71
CA ILE A 23 -0.79 -0.78 9.79
C ILE A 23 -2.08 0.04 9.72
N GLU A 24 -2.44 0.52 8.52
CA GLU A 24 -3.68 1.28 8.30
C GLU A 24 -4.93 0.44 8.65
N LYS A 25 -4.98 -0.81 8.19
CA LYS A 25 -6.11 -1.72 8.48
C LYS A 25 -6.20 -2.10 9.95
N ASN A 26 -5.08 -2.40 10.60
CA ASN A 26 -5.04 -2.76 12.01
C ASN A 26 -5.60 -1.62 12.89
N THR A 27 -5.34 -0.36 12.54
CA THR A 27 -5.95 0.77 13.27
C THR A 27 -7.47 0.81 13.08
N GLN A 28 -7.98 0.57 11.88
CA GLN A 28 -9.41 0.51 11.64
C GLN A 28 -10.07 -0.65 12.38
N GLU A 29 -9.47 -1.84 12.35
CA GLU A 29 -9.92 -3.01 13.11
C GLU A 29 -9.91 -2.74 14.62
N PHE A 30 -8.89 -2.04 15.12
CA PHE A 30 -8.82 -1.63 16.52
C PHE A 30 -9.96 -0.69 16.91
N VAL A 31 -10.23 0.35 16.13
CA VAL A 31 -11.35 1.29 16.36
C VAL A 31 -12.69 0.55 16.38
N VAL A 32 -12.93 -0.32 15.39
CA VAL A 32 -14.14 -1.15 15.32
C VAL A 32 -14.25 -2.04 16.57
N THR A 33 -13.14 -2.65 16.98
CA THR A 33 -13.10 -3.51 18.18
C THR A 33 -13.46 -2.72 19.43
N CYS A 34 -12.95 -1.49 19.61
CA CYS A 34 -13.32 -0.62 20.73
C CYS A 34 -14.83 -0.32 20.76
N HIS A 35 -15.44 -0.04 19.61
CA HIS A 35 -16.89 0.19 19.54
C HIS A 35 -17.70 -1.07 19.83
N LEU A 36 -17.30 -2.23 19.32
CA LEU A 36 -17.96 -3.50 19.63
C LEU A 36 -17.87 -3.83 21.12
N LEU A 37 -16.73 -3.61 21.77
CA LEU A 37 -16.61 -3.81 23.21
C LEU A 37 -17.49 -2.82 24.00
N GLN A 38 -17.56 -1.56 23.55
CA GLN A 38 -18.40 -0.54 24.16
C GLN A 38 -19.88 -0.93 24.16
N GLU A 39 -20.41 -1.49 23.06
CA GLU A 39 -21.80 -1.93 22.94
C GLU A 39 -22.16 -3.04 23.94
N ASN A 40 -21.19 -3.88 24.29
CA ASN A 40 -21.37 -4.98 25.23
C ASN A 40 -21.22 -4.57 26.71
N MET A 41 -20.90 -3.31 27.00
CA MET A 41 -20.74 -2.81 28.37
C MET A 41 -21.97 -2.05 28.88
N GLN A 42 -22.30 -2.28 30.15
CA GLN A 42 -23.24 -1.41 30.87
C GLN A 42 -22.67 0.01 31.01
N GLN A 43 -23.55 1.00 31.24
CA GLN A 43 -23.11 2.38 31.49
C GLN A 43 -22.15 2.43 32.67
N SER A 44 -20.88 2.66 32.35
CA SER A 44 -19.75 2.65 33.26
C SER A 44 -18.69 3.61 32.74
N SER A 45 -17.78 4.05 33.61
CA SER A 45 -16.64 4.88 33.21
C SER A 45 -15.78 4.22 32.13
N VAL A 46 -15.69 2.88 32.14
CA VAL A 46 -14.94 2.09 31.15
C VAL A 46 -15.54 2.21 29.76
N ARG A 47 -16.87 2.31 29.66
CA ARG A 47 -17.57 2.52 28.38
C ARG A 47 -17.17 3.86 27.76
N ASP A 48 -17.09 4.91 28.57
CA ASP A 48 -16.70 6.25 28.09
C ASP A 48 -15.20 6.30 27.73
N GLU A 49 -14.37 5.54 28.46
CA GLU A 49 -12.94 5.40 28.16
C GLU A 49 -12.69 4.65 26.83
N LEU A 50 -13.49 3.61 26.52
CA LEU A 50 -13.47 2.92 25.23
C LEU A 50 -13.82 3.85 24.07
N VAL A 51 -14.81 4.74 24.24
CA VAL A 51 -15.16 5.77 23.25
C VAL A 51 -14.01 6.74 23.05
N TYR A 52 -13.42 7.20 24.15
CA TYR A 52 -12.26 8.10 24.09
C TYR A 52 -11.09 7.44 23.36
N LEU A 53 -10.80 6.18 23.65
CA LEU A 53 -9.72 5.41 23.02
C LEU A 53 -9.96 5.19 21.52
N ALA A 54 -11.19 4.85 21.12
CA ALA A 54 -11.57 4.71 19.71
C ALA A 54 -11.37 6.03 18.94
N ASN A 55 -11.91 7.14 19.48
CA ASN A 55 -11.75 8.48 18.90
C ASN A 55 -10.29 8.92 18.83
N TYR A 56 -9.50 8.57 19.85
CA TYR A 56 -8.07 8.88 19.87
C TYR A 56 -7.33 8.10 18.78
N ALA A 57 -7.56 6.78 18.69
CA ALA A 57 -6.96 5.93 17.68
C ALA A 57 -7.31 6.33 16.24
N GLU A 58 -8.55 6.78 16.01
CA GLU A 58 -8.97 7.31 14.72
C GLU A 58 -8.21 8.59 14.35
N LYS A 59 -8.03 9.52 15.30
CA LYS A 59 -7.28 10.77 15.10
C LYS A 59 -5.80 10.55 14.83
N ILE A 60 -5.18 9.58 15.49
CA ILE A 60 -3.75 9.28 15.32
C ILE A 60 -3.49 8.26 14.21
N SER A 61 -4.53 7.83 13.48
CA SER A 61 -4.42 6.74 12.51
C SER A 61 -3.30 7.02 11.50
N PRO A 62 -2.22 6.21 11.53
CA PRO A 62 -1.05 6.49 10.73
C PRO A 62 -1.36 6.19 9.26
N LYS A 63 -1.22 7.21 8.41
CA LYS A 63 -1.22 7.02 6.95
C LYS A 63 0.22 6.96 6.47
N CYS A 64 0.57 5.87 5.80
CA CYS A 64 1.90 5.72 5.24
C CYS A 64 1.95 6.49 3.92
N SER A 65 2.64 7.63 3.88
CA SER A 65 2.77 8.43 2.65
C SER A 65 4.20 8.43 2.12
N ALA A 66 4.36 8.32 0.80
CA ALA A 66 5.63 8.51 0.12
C ALA A 66 5.88 10.00 -0.05
N ALA A 67 6.53 10.62 0.96
CA ALA A 67 6.89 12.05 0.98
C ALA A 67 5.72 13.02 0.65
N GLY A 68 4.48 12.64 0.93
CA GLY A 68 3.29 13.45 0.65
C GLY A 68 2.73 13.31 -0.77
N PHE A 69 3.40 12.60 -1.69
CA PHE A 69 2.94 12.47 -3.08
C PHE A 69 1.77 11.50 -3.24
N PHE A 70 1.83 10.36 -2.55
CA PHE A 70 0.76 9.36 -2.57
C PHE A 70 0.78 8.52 -1.28
N ASN A 71 -0.36 7.91 -0.97
CA ASN A 71 -0.45 6.94 0.13
C ASN A 71 0.02 5.56 -0.35
N VAL A 72 0.85 4.95 0.47
CA VAL A 72 1.44 3.63 0.27
C VAL A 72 0.49 2.59 0.83
N ASN A 73 -0.34 2.04 -0.05
CA ASN A 73 -1.32 1.01 0.30
C ASN A 73 -1.32 -0.10 -0.76
N ARG A 74 -2.17 -1.11 -0.62
CA ARG A 74 -2.18 -2.26 -1.55
C ARG A 74 -2.45 -1.86 -3.02
N PHE A 75 -3.09 -0.73 -3.29
CA PHE A 75 -3.31 -0.21 -4.65
C PHE A 75 -1.99 0.22 -5.34
N THR A 76 -1.00 0.65 -4.56
CA THR A 76 0.34 0.99 -5.07
C THR A 76 0.98 -0.20 -5.81
N ILE A 77 0.74 -1.44 -5.35
CA ILE A 77 1.25 -2.65 -6.02
C ILE A 77 0.68 -2.77 -7.44
N GLY A 78 -0.64 -2.62 -7.59
CA GLY A 78 -1.29 -2.66 -8.91
C GLY A 78 -0.77 -1.58 -9.85
N THR A 79 -0.57 -0.37 -9.32
CA THR A 79 -0.01 0.76 -10.08
C THR A 79 1.42 0.49 -10.53
N LEU A 80 2.25 -0.09 -9.67
CA LEU A 80 3.62 -0.49 -10.01
C LEU A 80 3.65 -1.50 -11.16
N PHE A 81 2.86 -2.58 -11.07
CA PHE A 81 2.80 -3.58 -12.15
C PHE A 81 2.27 -3.00 -13.46
N SER A 82 1.23 -2.18 -13.40
CA SER A 82 0.68 -1.49 -14.58
C SER A 82 1.73 -0.60 -15.25
N THR A 83 2.46 0.19 -14.45
CA THR A 83 3.51 1.08 -14.95
C THR A 83 4.65 0.29 -15.59
N VAL A 84 5.18 -0.72 -14.89
CA VAL A 84 6.24 -1.60 -15.41
C VAL A 84 5.82 -2.26 -16.72
N THR A 85 4.61 -2.80 -16.78
CA THR A 85 4.07 -3.45 -17.99
C THR A 85 3.96 -2.47 -19.15
N THR A 86 3.48 -1.26 -18.89
CA THR A 86 3.35 -0.20 -19.90
C THR A 86 4.71 0.17 -20.48
N TYR A 87 5.71 0.42 -19.64
CA TYR A 87 7.06 0.72 -20.10
C TYR A 87 7.69 -0.45 -20.87
N LEU A 88 7.49 -1.69 -20.41
CA LEU A 88 7.99 -2.87 -21.12
C LEU A 88 7.41 -2.96 -22.53
N ILE A 89 6.09 -2.78 -22.67
CA ILE A 89 5.40 -2.76 -23.97
C ILE A 89 5.99 -1.67 -24.88
N VAL A 90 6.18 -0.46 -24.36
CA VAL A 90 6.77 0.65 -25.11
C VAL A 90 8.19 0.32 -25.56
N CYS A 91 9.04 -0.22 -24.68
CA CYS A 91 10.40 -0.62 -25.04
C CYS A 91 10.43 -1.69 -26.14
N ILE A 92 9.54 -2.69 -26.07
CA ILE A 92 9.43 -3.74 -27.10
C ILE A 92 9.04 -3.12 -28.45
N GLN A 93 8.05 -2.22 -28.46
CA GLN A 93 7.62 -1.55 -29.69
C GLN A 93 8.75 -0.72 -30.32
N PHE A 94 9.49 0.03 -29.51
CA PHE A 94 10.65 0.79 -29.99
C PHE A 94 11.72 -0.13 -30.60
N ASN A 95 12.10 -1.20 -29.90
CA ASN A 95 13.12 -2.14 -30.38
C ASN A 95 12.70 -2.83 -31.70
N MET A 96 11.44 -3.23 -31.82
CA MET A 96 10.90 -3.80 -33.06
C MET A 96 10.94 -2.79 -34.21
N SER A 97 10.66 -1.51 -33.94
CA SER A 97 10.71 -0.46 -34.95
C SER A 97 12.13 -0.21 -35.48
N GLU A 98 13.13 -0.25 -34.60
CA GLU A 98 14.55 -0.11 -34.98
C GLU A 98 15.03 -1.30 -35.81
N THR A 99 14.68 -2.52 -35.38
CA THR A 99 15.05 -3.75 -36.10
C THR A 99 14.42 -3.78 -37.50
N LYS A 100 13.16 -3.35 -37.63
CA LYS A 100 12.49 -3.22 -38.94
C LYS A 100 13.16 -2.19 -39.85
N LYS A 101 13.62 -1.06 -39.30
CA LYS A 101 14.39 -0.07 -40.06
C LYS A 101 15.73 -0.64 -40.52
N ALA A 102 16.46 -1.31 -39.64
CA ALA A 102 17.76 -1.91 -39.96
C ALA A 102 17.65 -3.01 -41.04
N ALA A 103 16.59 -3.82 -41.04
CA ALA A 103 16.37 -4.86 -42.05
C ALA A 103 15.90 -4.33 -43.42
N ALA A 104 15.50 -3.05 -43.50
CA ALA A 104 15.08 -2.38 -44.73
C ALA A 104 16.20 -1.53 -45.37
N THR A 105 17.40 -1.54 -44.77
CA THR A 105 18.60 -0.84 -45.28
C THR A 105 19.60 -1.88 -45.80
#